data_AF-K9QL60-F1
#
_entry.id   AF-K9QL60-F1
#
_cell.length_a   1.000
_cell.length_b   1.000
_cell.length_c   1.000
_cell.angle_alpha   90.00
_cell.angle_beta   90.00
_cell.angle_gamma   90.00
#
_symmetry.space_group_name_H-M   'P 1'
#
loop_
_entity.id
_entity.type
_entity.pdbx_description
1 polymer ?
#
loop_
_entity_poly.entity_id
_entity_poly.type
_entity_poly.pdbx_seq_one_letter_code
_entity_poly.pdbx_strand_id
1 'polypeptide(L)'
;MIWIIAHFLAVCVGISLGLIGGGGSILAVPILVYVLGVPLKSAIAMSLVTVGAVSLIGIIPHWLQNHVNFQTAALFSPSAMLGAYIGARLASLPIVTPTLQHILFVIVMFVASYFMIQNSHHKSAANVKLDVRQPSAELELSPNTYKNIHRWVTIPAEGLGVGIITGMVGIGGGFMIIPTLVLLGNTPIKEAIGTSLVIMTFKSVTGFAGYFGHVPIDVNLMLSFTLAAGLGMLLGAYLTRFVEAQQLETGFGYFVIAIAIFMLLKW
;
A
#
# COMPACT_ATOMS: atom_id res chain seq x y z
N MET A 1 4.34 -30.14 -3.90
CA MET A 1 4.97 -29.21 -2.92
C MET A 1 4.86 -27.74 -3.32
N ILE A 2 5.15 -27.36 -4.58
CA ILE A 2 5.14 -25.94 -5.02
C ILE A 2 3.81 -25.22 -4.71
N TRP A 3 2.68 -25.90 -4.92
CA TRP A 3 1.34 -25.36 -4.66
C TRP A 3 1.08 -25.04 -3.18
N ILE A 4 1.56 -25.89 -2.27
CA ILE A 4 1.39 -25.68 -0.81
C ILE A 4 2.19 -24.47 -0.36
N ILE A 5 3.43 -24.36 -0.84
CA ILE A 5 4.32 -23.21 -0.57
C ILE A 5 3.69 -21.92 -1.12
N ALA A 6 3.12 -21.98 -2.33
CA ALA A 6 2.47 -20.83 -2.95
C ALA A 6 1.23 -20.36 -2.16
N HIS A 7 0.39 -21.27 -1.69
CA HIS A 7 -0.78 -20.92 -0.87
C HIS A 7 -0.37 -20.37 0.50
N PHE A 8 0.66 -20.93 1.12
CA PHE A 8 1.22 -20.39 2.36
C PHE A 8 1.74 -18.96 2.16
N LEU A 9 2.52 -18.72 1.09
CA LEU A 9 2.99 -17.39 0.73
C LEU A 9 1.83 -16.44 0.38
N ALA A 10 0.77 -16.91 -0.27
CA ALA A 10 -0.43 -16.13 -0.53
C ALA A 10 -1.09 -15.68 0.78
N VAL A 11 -1.20 -16.55 1.77
CA VAL A 11 -1.67 -16.19 3.12
C VAL A 11 -0.77 -15.13 3.75
N CYS A 12 0.55 -15.27 3.66
CA CYS A 12 1.49 -14.25 4.17
C CYS A 12 1.32 -12.90 3.47
N VAL A 13 1.12 -12.90 2.15
CA VAL A 13 0.80 -11.69 1.36
C VAL A 13 -0.51 -11.07 1.87
N GLY A 14 -1.52 -11.89 2.09
CA GLY A 14 -2.79 -11.49 2.68
C GLY A 14 -2.60 -10.82 4.03
N ILE A 15 -1.92 -11.50 4.96
CA ILE A 15 -1.66 -10.97 6.32
C ILE A 15 -0.91 -9.64 6.24
N SER A 16 0.10 -9.54 5.38
CA SER A 16 0.80 -8.28 5.13
C SER A 16 -0.16 -7.20 4.60
N LEU A 17 -1.03 -7.52 3.65
CA LEU A 17 -2.04 -6.60 3.13
C LEU A 17 -3.04 -6.15 4.20
N GLY A 18 -3.48 -7.04 5.09
CA GLY A 18 -4.43 -6.72 6.17
C GLY A 18 -3.80 -5.93 7.32
N LEU A 19 -2.53 -6.19 7.63
CA LEU A 19 -1.79 -5.45 8.66
C LEU A 19 -1.39 -4.06 8.18
N ILE A 20 -0.93 -3.97 6.95
CA ILE A 20 -0.17 -2.81 6.45
C ILE A 20 -0.95 -2.05 5.37
N GLY A 21 -1.98 -2.64 4.75
CA GLY A 21 -2.76 -2.02 3.67
C GLY A 21 -2.14 -2.21 2.29
N GLY A 22 -0.89 -1.77 2.09
CA GLY A 22 -0.26 -1.67 0.76
C GLY A 22 0.88 -2.66 0.48
N GLY A 23 1.45 -3.27 1.52
CA GLY A 23 2.67 -4.08 1.44
C GLY A 23 2.53 -5.40 0.66
N GLY A 24 1.36 -6.02 0.67
CA GLY A 24 1.12 -7.29 -0.04
C GLY A 24 1.26 -7.19 -1.57
N SER A 25 1.01 -6.01 -2.15
CA SER A 25 1.18 -5.77 -3.59
C SER A 25 2.63 -5.90 -4.07
N ILE A 26 3.60 -5.56 -3.21
CA ILE A 26 5.04 -5.68 -3.51
C ILE A 26 5.46 -7.15 -3.57
N LEU A 27 4.82 -7.99 -2.75
CA LEU A 27 5.18 -9.41 -2.62
C LEU A 27 4.46 -10.30 -3.63
N ALA A 28 3.23 -9.95 -4.03
CA ALA A 28 2.41 -10.78 -4.91
C ALA A 28 3.07 -11.06 -6.27
N VAL A 29 3.63 -10.04 -6.93
CA VAL A 29 4.28 -10.21 -8.24
C VAL A 29 5.54 -11.09 -8.15
N PRO A 30 6.51 -10.84 -7.25
CA PRO A 30 7.66 -11.73 -7.06
C PRO A 30 7.27 -13.18 -6.75
N ILE A 31 6.23 -13.41 -5.95
CA ILE A 31 5.79 -14.78 -5.62
C ILE A 31 5.24 -15.48 -6.87
N LEU A 32 4.38 -14.80 -7.64
CA LEU A 32 3.85 -15.34 -8.90
C LEU A 32 4.96 -15.65 -9.91
N VAL A 33 5.96 -14.78 -10.04
CA VAL A 33 7.05 -14.96 -11.02
C VAL A 33 8.07 -15.99 -10.54
N TYR A 34 8.64 -15.82 -9.35
CA TYR A 34 9.79 -16.62 -8.91
C TYR A 34 9.42 -17.96 -8.28
N VAL A 35 8.24 -18.07 -7.65
CA VAL A 35 7.82 -19.32 -6.98
C VAL A 35 6.91 -20.14 -7.90
N LEU A 36 5.99 -19.47 -8.60
CA LEU A 36 5.00 -20.12 -9.45
C LEU A 36 5.40 -20.15 -10.93
N GLY A 37 6.50 -19.50 -11.32
CA GLY A 37 7.03 -19.54 -12.69
C GLY A 37 6.14 -18.82 -13.70
N VAL A 38 5.23 -17.96 -13.25
CA VAL A 38 4.28 -17.25 -14.11
C VAL A 38 5.03 -16.17 -14.91
N PRO A 39 4.78 -16.04 -16.23
CA PRO A 39 5.37 -14.96 -17.03
C PRO A 39 5.08 -13.59 -16.42
N LEU A 40 6.06 -12.68 -16.40
CA LEU A 40 5.98 -11.39 -15.70
C LEU A 40 4.70 -10.59 -16.03
N LYS A 41 4.33 -10.48 -17.31
CA LYS A 41 3.10 -9.78 -17.72
C LYS A 41 1.83 -10.44 -17.17
N SER A 42 1.77 -11.77 -17.18
CA SER A 42 0.67 -12.55 -16.61
C SER A 42 0.62 -12.42 -15.10
N ALA A 43 1.77 -12.42 -14.43
CA ALA A 43 1.87 -12.23 -12.98
C ALA A 43 1.39 -10.84 -12.56
N ILE A 44 1.75 -9.78 -13.31
CA ILE A 44 1.24 -8.43 -13.05
C ILE A 44 -0.29 -8.41 -13.18
N ALA A 45 -0.85 -8.96 -14.26
CA ALA A 45 -2.30 -9.02 -14.46
C ALA A 45 -3.02 -9.79 -13.35
N MET A 46 -2.54 -10.99 -13.01
CA MET A 46 -3.09 -11.81 -11.91
C MET A 46 -2.97 -11.11 -10.55
N SER A 47 -1.85 -10.42 -10.30
CA SER A 47 -1.65 -9.67 -9.05
C SER A 47 -2.61 -8.49 -8.92
N LEU A 48 -2.95 -7.80 -10.01
CA LEU A 48 -3.92 -6.71 -9.99
C LEU A 48 -5.30 -7.22 -9.60
N VAL A 49 -5.76 -8.33 -10.20
CA VAL A 49 -7.05 -8.93 -9.81
C VAL A 49 -7.02 -9.42 -8.37
N THR A 50 -5.95 -10.13 -7.98
CA THR A 50 -5.78 -10.66 -6.62
C THR A 50 -5.80 -9.53 -5.59
N VAL A 51 -4.91 -8.55 -5.73
CA VAL A 51 -4.80 -7.43 -4.79
C VAL A 51 -6.07 -6.59 -4.80
N GLY A 52 -6.71 -6.39 -5.94
CA GLY A 52 -8.00 -5.70 -6.03
C GLY A 52 -9.10 -6.41 -5.26
N ALA A 53 -9.26 -7.72 -5.45
CA ALA A 53 -10.26 -8.53 -4.75
C ALA A 53 -9.98 -8.62 -3.25
N VAL A 54 -8.72 -8.88 -2.87
CA VAL A 54 -8.31 -8.95 -1.46
C VAL A 54 -8.45 -7.58 -0.78
N SER A 55 -8.11 -6.48 -1.45
CA SER A 55 -8.33 -5.14 -0.91
C SER A 55 -9.80 -4.84 -0.72
N LEU A 56 -10.66 -5.23 -1.66
CA LEU A 56 -12.11 -5.05 -1.56
C LEU A 56 -12.68 -5.79 -0.34
N ILE A 57 -12.26 -7.03 -0.12
CA ILE A 57 -12.65 -7.81 1.08
C ILE A 57 -12.12 -7.10 2.35
N GLY A 58 -10.92 -6.50 2.30
CA GLY A 58 -10.28 -5.82 3.43
C GLY A 58 -10.87 -4.47 3.79
N ILE A 59 -11.58 -3.82 2.87
CA ILE A 59 -12.31 -2.58 3.17
C ILE A 59 -13.34 -2.84 4.28
N ILE A 60 -14.00 -4.00 4.28
CA ILE A 60 -15.08 -4.32 5.23
C ILE A 60 -14.61 -4.21 6.69
N PRO A 61 -13.60 -4.97 7.17
CA PRO A 61 -13.18 -4.90 8.56
C PRO A 61 -12.60 -3.53 8.96
N HIS A 62 -12.00 -2.79 8.03
CA HIS A 62 -11.46 -1.44 8.29
C HIS A 62 -12.56 -0.38 8.30
N TRP A 63 -13.57 -0.51 7.45
CA TRP A 63 -14.73 0.38 7.42
C TRP A 63 -15.57 0.24 8.69
N LEU A 64 -15.77 -1.00 9.15
CA LEU A 64 -16.43 -1.28 10.44
C LEU A 64 -15.69 -0.67 11.65
N GLN A 65 -14.39 -0.36 11.50
CA GLN A 65 -13.59 0.31 12.52
C GLN A 65 -13.50 1.84 12.31
N ASN A 66 -14.27 2.42 11.39
CA ASN A 66 -14.19 3.83 10.98
C ASN A 66 -12.79 4.29 10.51
N HIS A 67 -11.99 3.35 10.00
CA HIS A 67 -10.64 3.62 9.51
C HIS A 67 -10.60 3.89 7.99
N VAL A 68 -11.71 4.27 7.36
CA VAL A 68 -11.79 4.45 5.91
C VAL A 68 -12.30 5.84 5.58
N ASN A 69 -11.46 6.65 4.94
CA ASN A 69 -11.80 7.98 4.48
C ASN A 69 -12.09 7.99 2.97
N PHE A 70 -13.36 7.77 2.61
CA PHE A 70 -13.77 7.72 1.21
C PHE A 70 -13.53 9.03 0.46
N GLN A 71 -13.59 10.18 1.13
CA GLN A 71 -13.32 11.47 0.50
C GLN A 71 -11.84 11.58 0.10
N THR A 72 -10.92 11.24 1.01
CA THR A 72 -9.49 11.21 0.71
C THR A 72 -9.18 10.19 -0.39
N ALA A 73 -9.78 8.99 -0.34
CA ALA A 73 -9.61 7.99 -1.40
C ALA A 73 -10.12 8.48 -2.77
N ALA A 74 -11.26 9.15 -2.81
CA ALA A 74 -11.86 9.68 -4.04
C ALA A 74 -11.04 10.84 -4.65
N LEU A 75 -10.41 11.68 -3.83
CA LEU A 75 -9.53 12.76 -4.27
C LEU A 75 -8.15 12.25 -4.71
N PHE A 76 -7.62 11.25 -4.00
CA PHE A 76 -6.27 10.72 -4.21
C PHE A 76 -6.20 9.75 -5.39
N SER A 77 -7.19 8.88 -5.57
CA SER A 77 -7.10 7.80 -6.58
C SER A 77 -6.97 8.32 -8.01
N PRO A 78 -7.81 9.26 -8.50
CA PRO A 78 -7.74 9.71 -9.89
C PRO A 78 -6.42 10.43 -10.21
N SER A 79 -5.96 11.26 -9.28
CA SER A 79 -4.70 11.99 -9.41
C SER A 79 -3.48 11.07 -9.34
N ALA A 80 -3.50 10.07 -8.44
CA ALA A 80 -2.46 9.04 -8.37
C ALA A 80 -2.42 8.15 -9.61
N MET A 81 -3.57 7.81 -10.18
CA MET A 81 -3.65 7.05 -11.43
C MET A 81 -3.12 7.86 -12.61
N LEU A 82 -3.49 9.14 -12.71
CA LEU A 82 -2.98 10.04 -13.73
C LEU A 82 -1.47 10.23 -13.60
N GLY A 83 -0.98 10.47 -12.37
CA GLY A 83 0.43 10.55 -12.07
C GLY A 83 1.17 9.27 -12.45
N ALA A 84 0.63 8.10 -12.11
CA ALA A 84 1.22 6.80 -12.45
C ALA A 84 1.31 6.58 -13.96
N TYR A 85 0.30 6.98 -14.71
CA TYR A 85 0.34 6.94 -16.18
C TYR A 85 1.43 7.86 -16.74
N ILE A 86 1.53 9.11 -16.25
CA ILE A 86 2.56 10.06 -16.64
C ILE A 86 3.95 9.51 -16.28
N GLY A 87 4.13 9.03 -15.05
CA GLY A 87 5.37 8.44 -14.58
C GLY A 87 5.82 7.23 -15.40
N ALA A 88 4.90 6.34 -15.76
CA ALA A 88 5.20 5.19 -16.61
C ALA A 88 5.62 5.62 -18.03
N ARG A 89 4.99 6.67 -18.57
CA ARG A 89 5.42 7.27 -19.84
C ARG A 89 6.80 7.91 -19.74
N LEU A 90 7.10 8.62 -18.64
CA LEU A 90 8.43 9.18 -18.40
C LEU A 90 9.49 8.09 -18.27
N ALA A 91 9.19 6.97 -17.62
CA ALA A 91 10.11 5.83 -17.52
C ALA A 91 10.36 5.13 -18.86
N SER A 92 9.48 5.29 -19.85
CA SER A 92 9.72 4.77 -21.21
C SER A 92 10.64 5.66 -22.06
N LEU A 93 11.05 6.83 -21.56
CA LEU A 93 11.96 7.71 -22.27
C LEU A 93 13.38 7.13 -22.29
N PRO A 94 14.13 7.29 -23.39
CA PRO A 94 15.48 6.70 -23.57
C PRO A 94 16.52 7.20 -22.55
N ILE A 95 16.22 8.29 -21.82
CA ILE A 95 17.06 8.84 -20.75
C ILE A 95 16.95 8.00 -19.46
N VAL A 96 15.83 7.28 -19.26
CA VAL A 96 15.59 6.49 -18.05
C VAL A 96 16.11 5.07 -18.25
N THR A 97 17.31 4.80 -17.75
CA THR A 97 17.90 3.46 -17.80
C THR A 97 17.32 2.56 -16.71
N PRO A 98 17.30 1.22 -16.89
CA PRO A 98 16.86 0.28 -15.85
C PRO A 98 17.62 0.45 -14.52
N THR A 99 18.91 0.79 -14.60
CA THR A 99 19.74 1.10 -13.43
C THR A 99 19.23 2.33 -12.67
N LEU A 100 18.86 3.40 -13.38
CA LEU A 100 18.33 4.62 -12.77
C LEU A 100 16.98 4.37 -12.09
N GLN A 101 16.11 3.56 -12.71
CA GLN A 101 14.83 3.16 -12.14
C GLN A 101 15.00 2.36 -10.84
N HIS A 102 15.95 1.43 -10.81
CA HIS A 102 16.27 0.67 -9.60
C HIS A 102 16.84 1.55 -8.49
N ILE A 103 17.78 2.45 -8.80
CA ILE A 103 18.37 3.37 -7.81
C ILE A 103 17.29 4.30 -7.23
N LEU A 104 16.46 4.89 -8.11
CA LEU A 104 15.36 5.76 -7.70
C LEU A 104 14.41 5.02 -6.75
N PHE A 105 14.08 3.78 -7.07
CA PHE A 105 13.22 2.95 -6.23
C PHE A 105 13.79 2.73 -4.84
N VAL A 106 15.05 2.30 -4.76
CA VAL A 106 15.73 2.04 -3.50
C VAL A 106 15.80 3.31 -2.64
N ILE A 107 16.14 4.46 -3.23
CA ILE A 107 16.16 5.75 -2.53
C ILE A 107 14.79 6.07 -1.94
N VAL A 108 13.73 5.96 -2.74
CA VAL A 108 12.35 6.24 -2.30
C VAL A 108 11.94 5.33 -1.14
N MET A 109 12.31 4.05 -1.18
CA MET A 109 12.04 3.11 -0.08
C MET A 109 12.78 3.47 1.20
N PHE A 110 14.07 3.81 1.11
CA PHE A 110 14.85 4.23 2.28
C PHE A 110 14.29 5.51 2.88
N VAL A 111 13.93 6.49 2.04
CA VAL A 111 13.32 7.74 2.48
C VAL A 111 11.98 7.49 3.18
N ALA A 112 11.07 6.73 2.55
CA ALA A 112 9.78 6.39 3.14
C ALA A 112 9.93 5.64 4.47
N SER A 113 10.82 4.65 4.53
CA SER A 113 11.10 3.90 5.74
C SER A 113 11.68 4.78 6.85
N TYR A 114 12.66 5.60 6.53
CA TYR A 114 13.31 6.48 7.49
C TYR A 114 12.29 7.42 8.14
N PHE A 115 11.43 8.05 7.34
CA PHE A 115 10.39 8.93 7.84
C PHE A 115 9.35 8.19 8.68
N MET A 116 8.93 6.98 8.30
CA MET A 116 7.96 6.22 9.10
C MET A 116 8.51 5.74 10.43
N ILE A 117 9.80 5.36 10.48
CA ILE A 117 10.46 4.99 11.74
C ILE A 117 10.64 6.23 12.63
N GLN A 118 11.02 7.39 12.08
CA GLN A 118 11.19 8.61 12.87
C GLN A 118 9.87 9.22 13.36
N ASN A 119 8.84 9.23 12.52
CA ASN A 119 7.55 9.83 12.86
C ASN A 119 6.84 9.08 13.99
N SER A 120 7.05 7.76 14.05
CA SER A 120 6.63 6.88 15.14
C SER A 120 7.16 7.31 16.52
N HIS A 121 8.37 7.88 16.58
CA HIS A 121 8.96 8.36 17.84
C HIS A 121 8.49 9.76 18.27
N HIS A 122 8.09 10.63 17.34
CA HIS A 122 7.68 12.01 17.64
C HIS A 122 6.22 12.16 18.07
N LYS A 123 5.30 11.35 17.54
CA LYS A 123 3.88 11.39 17.95
C LYS A 123 3.65 10.82 19.37
N SER A 124 4.57 10.00 19.89
CA SER A 124 4.51 9.48 21.26
C SER A 124 4.94 10.48 22.33
N ALA A 125 5.80 11.47 22.01
CA ALA A 125 6.29 12.45 22.99
C ALA A 125 5.34 13.65 23.17
N ALA A 126 4.53 13.97 22.15
CA ALA A 126 3.54 15.06 22.21
C ALA A 126 2.30 14.71 23.05
N ASN A 127 1.99 13.42 23.23
CA ASN A 127 0.83 12.95 24.01
C ASN A 127 1.15 12.65 25.50
N VAL A 128 2.39 12.80 25.96
CA VAL A 128 2.81 12.45 27.34
C VAL A 128 2.90 13.66 28.27
N LYS A 129 2.59 14.88 27.80
CA LYS A 129 2.51 16.07 28.65
C LYS A 129 1.14 16.73 28.62
N LEU A 130 0.10 16.05 29.09
CA LEU A 130 -1.00 16.71 29.80
C LEU A 130 -1.53 15.79 30.91
N ASP A 131 -1.72 16.42 32.06
CA ASP A 131 -1.72 15.90 33.43
C ASP A 131 -3.07 15.31 33.89
N VAL A 132 -3.00 14.58 34.99
CA VAL A 132 -3.96 13.71 35.69
C VAL A 132 -5.21 14.46 36.23
N ARG A 133 -6.43 14.04 35.85
CA ARG A 133 -7.65 13.93 36.71
C ARG A 133 -8.85 13.32 35.95
N GLN A 134 -9.50 12.35 36.62
CA GLN A 134 -10.64 11.45 36.30
C GLN A 134 -11.90 12.08 35.61
N PRO A 135 -13.00 11.34 35.33
CA PRO A 135 -13.21 10.03 34.66
C PRO A 135 -14.33 10.06 33.58
N SER A 136 -14.30 9.11 32.61
CA SER A 136 -15.43 8.65 31.76
C SER A 136 -16.43 9.67 31.19
N ALA A 137 -16.20 10.14 29.96
CA ALA A 137 -17.23 10.49 28.96
C ALA A 137 -16.54 10.87 27.63
N GLU A 138 -17.20 10.57 26.52
CA GLU A 138 -16.84 10.96 25.15
C GLU A 138 -16.29 12.39 25.07
N LEU A 139 -15.01 12.53 24.67
CA LEU A 139 -14.49 13.80 24.20
C LEU A 139 -13.57 13.55 23.00
N GLU A 140 -14.17 13.87 21.85
CA GLU A 140 -13.55 14.29 20.60
C GLU A 140 -12.14 14.88 20.80
N LEU A 141 -11.14 14.28 20.18
CA LEU A 141 -9.92 14.98 19.81
C LEU A 141 -9.64 14.76 18.33
N SER A 142 -10.38 15.52 17.53
CA SER A 142 -9.95 15.95 16.21
C SER A 142 -8.71 16.85 16.34
N PRO A 143 -7.63 16.62 15.59
CA PRO A 143 -6.79 17.69 15.12
C PRO A 143 -7.20 18.02 13.69
N ASN A 144 -8.23 18.85 13.59
CA ASN A 144 -8.56 19.58 12.39
C ASN A 144 -7.39 20.55 12.11
N THR A 145 -6.36 20.09 11.39
CA THR A 145 -5.31 20.96 10.81
C THR A 145 -5.29 20.82 9.29
N TYR A 146 -6.46 20.66 8.69
CA TYR A 146 -6.67 21.15 7.34
C TYR A 146 -7.27 22.55 7.46
N LYS A 147 -6.46 23.57 7.19
CA LYS A 147 -6.97 24.88 6.78
C LYS A 147 -7.85 24.61 5.56
N ASN A 148 -9.17 24.76 5.73
CA ASN A 148 -10.25 24.22 4.86
C ASN A 148 -10.20 24.59 3.35
N ILE A 149 -9.20 25.34 2.89
CA ILE A 149 -9.04 25.80 1.50
C ILE A 149 -8.02 24.94 0.71
N HIS A 150 -7.15 24.16 1.36
CA HIS A 150 -6.08 23.40 0.65
C HIS A 150 -6.35 21.90 0.45
N ARG A 151 -7.28 21.27 1.18
CA ARG A 151 -7.45 19.79 1.14
C ARG A 151 -7.78 19.24 -0.26
N TRP A 152 -8.59 19.98 -1.03
CA TRP A 152 -9.02 19.61 -2.38
C TRP A 152 -7.93 19.79 -3.44
N VAL A 153 -6.84 20.50 -3.13
CA VAL A 153 -5.68 20.70 -4.03
C VAL A 153 -4.48 19.86 -3.56
N THR A 154 -4.23 19.82 -2.26
CA THR A 154 -3.10 19.12 -1.66
C THR A 154 -3.22 17.60 -1.85
N ILE A 155 -4.37 16.99 -1.57
CA ILE A 155 -4.53 15.53 -1.72
C ILE A 155 -4.34 15.10 -3.19
N PRO A 156 -4.94 15.78 -4.19
CA PRO A 156 -4.64 15.45 -5.58
C PRO A 156 -3.20 15.72 -6.00
N ALA A 157 -2.56 16.77 -5.50
CA ALA A 157 -1.15 17.05 -5.81
C ALA A 157 -0.21 15.97 -5.25
N GLU A 158 -0.45 15.52 -4.03
CA GLU A 158 0.24 14.39 -3.41
C GLU A 158 0.00 13.10 -4.20
N GLY A 159 -1.26 12.82 -4.53
CA GLY A 159 -1.64 11.69 -5.37
C GLY A 159 -0.85 11.70 -6.68
N LEU A 160 -0.85 12.82 -7.39
CA LEU A 160 -0.14 12.97 -8.66
C LEU A 160 1.37 12.78 -8.52
N GLY A 161 2.00 13.39 -7.50
CA GLY A 161 3.44 13.24 -7.25
C GLY A 161 3.82 11.78 -6.93
N VAL A 162 3.09 11.14 -6.02
CA VAL A 162 3.27 9.72 -5.70
C VAL A 162 3.01 8.83 -6.91
N GLY A 163 1.98 9.17 -7.68
CA GLY A 163 1.67 8.53 -8.94
C GLY A 163 2.88 8.55 -9.86
N ILE A 164 3.45 9.73 -10.13
CA ILE A 164 4.61 9.87 -11.02
C ILE A 164 5.78 9.02 -10.53
N ILE A 165 6.12 9.10 -9.25
CA ILE A 165 7.25 8.34 -8.67
C ILE A 165 6.98 6.83 -8.81
N THR A 166 5.80 6.37 -8.41
CA THR A 166 5.45 4.95 -8.46
C THR A 166 5.29 4.41 -9.87
N GLY A 167 4.80 5.23 -10.80
CA GLY A 167 4.71 4.92 -12.23
C GLY A 167 6.07 4.81 -12.89
N MET A 168 7.01 5.70 -12.53
CA MET A 168 8.39 5.62 -13.02
C MET A 168 9.11 4.36 -12.52
N VAL A 169 8.85 4.00 -11.26
CA VAL A 169 9.41 2.81 -10.62
C VAL A 169 8.81 1.51 -11.16
N GLY A 170 7.55 1.52 -11.61
CA GLY A 170 6.87 0.34 -12.18
C GLY A 170 6.37 -0.69 -11.16
N ILE A 171 6.61 -0.49 -9.86
CA ILE A 171 6.25 -1.44 -8.79
C ILE A 171 4.90 -1.03 -8.23
N GLY A 172 3.82 -1.41 -8.89
CA GLY A 172 2.49 -1.61 -8.29
C GLY A 172 1.87 -0.50 -7.41
N GLY A 173 2.48 0.68 -7.27
CA GLY A 173 2.19 1.90 -6.48
C GLY A 173 1.62 1.80 -5.05
N GLY A 174 1.10 0.65 -4.61
CA GLY A 174 0.33 0.52 -3.37
C GLY A 174 1.11 0.86 -2.11
N PHE A 175 2.41 0.53 -2.10
CA PHE A 175 3.24 0.70 -0.90
C PHE A 175 3.53 2.15 -0.54
N MET A 176 3.56 3.06 -1.52
CA MET A 176 3.84 4.48 -1.31
C MET A 176 2.61 5.28 -0.87
N ILE A 177 1.41 4.72 -1.05
CA ILE A 177 0.17 5.39 -0.68
C ILE A 177 0.16 5.67 0.83
N ILE A 178 0.57 4.69 1.65
CA ILE A 178 0.51 4.79 3.10
C ILE A 178 1.51 5.81 3.67
N PRO A 179 2.83 5.75 3.36
CA PRO A 179 3.77 6.79 3.79
C PRO A 179 3.28 8.18 3.42
N THR A 180 2.71 8.35 2.23
CA THR A 180 2.23 9.65 1.76
C THR A 180 1.04 10.13 2.58
N LEU A 181 0.03 9.29 2.79
CA LEU A 181 -1.13 9.66 3.60
C LEU A 181 -0.73 9.95 5.05
N VAL A 182 0.22 9.21 5.61
CA VAL A 182 0.67 9.39 6.99
C VAL A 182 1.55 10.64 7.15
N LEU A 183 2.48 10.88 6.23
CA LEU A 183 3.49 11.94 6.34
C LEU A 183 3.00 13.26 5.77
N LEU A 184 2.40 13.26 4.57
CA LEU A 184 1.92 14.47 3.89
C LEU A 184 0.46 14.75 4.23
N GLY A 185 -0.37 13.71 4.20
CA GLY A 185 -1.78 13.78 4.59
C GLY A 185 -2.03 13.84 6.10
N ASN A 186 -0.98 13.77 6.93
CA ASN A 186 -1.02 13.69 8.39
C ASN A 186 -2.12 12.76 8.94
N THR A 187 -2.45 11.71 8.18
CA THR A 187 -3.55 10.80 8.47
C THR A 187 -3.07 9.74 9.45
N PRO A 188 -3.84 9.38 10.48
CA PRO A 188 -3.48 8.28 11.38
C PRO A 188 -3.21 7.00 10.57
N ILE A 189 -2.15 6.24 10.90
CA ILE A 189 -1.78 5.06 10.09
C ILE A 189 -2.93 4.06 9.92
N LYS A 190 -3.77 3.85 10.95
CA LYS A 190 -4.92 2.94 10.86
C LYS A 190 -5.94 3.41 9.81
N GLU A 191 -6.20 4.73 9.76
CA GLU A 191 -7.04 5.35 8.72
C GLU A 191 -6.36 5.32 7.35
N ALA A 192 -5.05 5.54 7.27
CA ALA A 192 -4.29 5.46 6.03
C ALA A 192 -4.32 4.03 5.44
N ILE A 193 -4.25 3.00 6.28
CA ILE A 193 -4.37 1.59 5.87
C ILE A 193 -5.74 1.34 5.23
N GLY A 194 -6.84 1.65 5.93
CA GLY A 194 -8.18 1.41 5.40
C GLY A 194 -8.47 2.23 4.13
N THR A 195 -8.05 3.50 4.11
CA THR A 195 -8.17 4.38 2.94
C THR A 195 -7.35 3.86 1.75
N SER A 196 -6.16 3.31 1.99
CA SER A 196 -5.31 2.75 0.93
C SER A 196 -5.93 1.51 0.27
N LEU A 197 -6.69 0.69 1.01
CA LEU A 197 -7.40 -0.47 0.44
C LEU A 197 -8.47 -0.04 -0.58
N VAL A 198 -9.16 1.07 -0.32
CA VAL A 198 -10.10 1.67 -1.27
C VAL A 198 -9.36 2.13 -2.53
N ILE A 199 -8.27 2.88 -2.35
CA ILE A 199 -7.45 3.38 -3.47
C ILE A 199 -6.91 2.21 -4.30
N MET A 200 -6.40 1.16 -3.66
CA MET A 200 -5.88 -0.04 -4.33
C MET A 200 -6.95 -0.81 -5.08
N THR A 201 -8.18 -0.86 -4.57
CA THR A 201 -9.31 -1.48 -5.27
C THR A 201 -9.57 -0.76 -6.59
N PHE A 202 -9.76 0.57 -6.56
CA PHE A 202 -9.97 1.36 -7.78
C PHE A 202 -8.80 1.25 -8.75
N LYS A 203 -7.58 1.39 -8.24
CA LYS A 203 -6.36 1.30 -9.04
C LYS A 203 -6.19 -0.06 -9.71
N SER A 204 -6.55 -1.14 -9.01
CA SER A 204 -6.44 -2.51 -9.52
C SER A 204 -7.42 -2.76 -10.66
N VAL A 205 -8.65 -2.24 -10.55
CA VAL A 205 -9.66 -2.31 -11.63
C VAL A 205 -9.14 -1.63 -12.89
N THR A 206 -8.63 -0.40 -12.78
CA THR A 206 -8.10 0.33 -13.94
C THR A 206 -6.81 -0.28 -14.47
N GLY A 207 -5.91 -0.73 -13.60
CA GLY A 207 -4.68 -1.40 -14.00
C GLY A 207 -4.96 -2.68 -14.77
N PHE A 208 -5.89 -3.52 -14.29
CA PHE A 208 -6.26 -4.77 -14.93
C PHE A 208 -6.91 -4.55 -16.30
N ALA A 209 -7.71 -3.49 -16.46
CA ALA A 209 -8.30 -3.14 -17.75
C ALA A 209 -7.25 -2.97 -18.86
N GLY A 210 -6.04 -2.50 -18.53
CA GLY A 210 -4.93 -2.37 -19.49
C GLY A 210 -4.30 -3.70 -19.93
N TYR A 211 -4.52 -4.78 -19.19
CA TYR A 211 -4.02 -6.13 -19.50
C TYR A 211 -5.12 -7.08 -19.99
N PHE A 212 -6.38 -6.69 -19.84
CA PHE A 212 -7.53 -7.50 -20.21
C PHE A 212 -7.46 -7.89 -21.69
N GLY A 213 -7.56 -9.19 -21.98
CA GLY A 213 -7.55 -9.74 -23.33
C GLY A 213 -6.17 -9.78 -24.04
N HIS A 214 -5.10 -9.26 -23.44
CA HIS A 214 -3.78 -9.17 -24.08
C HIS A 214 -2.74 -10.16 -23.52
N VAL A 215 -3.06 -10.83 -22.40
CA VAL A 215 -2.12 -11.66 -21.66
C VAL A 215 -2.80 -12.94 -21.18
N PRO A 216 -2.13 -14.11 -21.26
CA PRO A 216 -2.70 -15.35 -20.75
C PRO A 216 -2.83 -15.28 -19.22
N ILE A 217 -4.02 -15.57 -18.71
CA ILE A 217 -4.35 -15.58 -17.28
C ILE A 217 -4.76 -16.99 -16.90
N ASP A 218 -4.04 -17.60 -15.96
CA ASP A 218 -4.48 -18.83 -15.33
C ASP A 218 -5.50 -18.48 -14.23
N VAL A 219 -6.78 -18.58 -14.60
CA VAL A 219 -7.88 -18.21 -13.71
C VAL A 219 -7.91 -19.09 -12.47
N ASN A 220 -7.55 -20.37 -12.58
CA ASN A 220 -7.62 -21.31 -11.46
C ASN A 220 -6.53 -20.99 -10.41
N LEU A 221 -5.30 -20.76 -10.88
CA LEU A 221 -4.21 -20.29 -10.03
C LEU A 221 -4.54 -18.95 -9.38
N MET A 222 -5.03 -17.98 -10.16
CA MET A 222 -5.40 -16.66 -9.66
C MET A 222 -6.48 -16.73 -8.58
N LEU A 223 -7.54 -17.52 -8.79
CA LEU A 223 -8.67 -17.62 -7.86
C LEU A 223 -8.26 -18.31 -6.55
N SER A 224 -7.53 -19.42 -6.64
CA SER A 224 -7.02 -20.14 -5.47
C SER A 224 -6.03 -19.29 -4.66
N PHE A 225 -5.13 -18.57 -5.34
CA PHE A 225 -4.21 -17.62 -4.71
C PHE A 225 -4.96 -16.45 -4.05
N THR A 226 -6.00 -15.91 -4.72
CA THR A 226 -6.85 -14.84 -4.18
C THR A 226 -7.61 -15.28 -2.94
N LEU A 227 -8.15 -16.50 -2.91
CA LEU A 227 -8.85 -17.03 -1.74
C LEU A 227 -7.90 -17.18 -0.54
N ALA A 228 -6.71 -17.75 -0.77
CA ALA A 228 -5.69 -17.89 0.28
C ALA A 228 -5.23 -16.53 0.82
N ALA A 229 -4.97 -15.56 -0.07
CA ALA A 229 -4.62 -14.20 0.32
C ALA A 229 -5.79 -13.46 1.00
N GLY A 230 -7.03 -13.71 0.59
CA GLY A 230 -8.23 -13.18 1.22
C GLY A 230 -8.37 -13.63 2.67
N LEU A 231 -8.19 -14.92 2.94
CA LEU A 231 -8.17 -15.47 4.31
C LEU A 231 -7.04 -14.86 5.15
N GLY A 232 -5.83 -14.77 4.58
CA GLY A 232 -4.70 -14.12 5.24
C GLY A 232 -4.99 -12.66 5.56
N MET A 233 -5.65 -11.94 4.66
CA MET A 233 -5.96 -10.53 4.85
C MET A 233 -7.03 -10.30 5.93
N LEU A 234 -8.03 -11.17 6.05
CA LEU A 234 -8.97 -11.11 7.18
C LEU A 234 -8.26 -11.33 8.52
N LEU A 235 -7.33 -12.30 8.57
CA LEU A 235 -6.48 -12.52 9.75
C LEU A 235 -5.61 -11.30 10.05
N GLY A 236 -4.97 -10.72 9.03
CA GLY A 236 -4.16 -9.51 9.14
C GLY A 236 -4.97 -8.32 9.66
N ALA A 237 -6.14 -8.06 9.08
CA ALA A 237 -7.03 -6.97 9.48
C ALA A 237 -7.56 -7.15 10.91
N TYR A 238 -7.77 -8.39 11.36
CA TYR A 238 -8.09 -8.71 12.74
C TYR A 238 -6.89 -8.42 13.67
N LEU A 239 -5.69 -8.85 13.31
CA LEU A 239 -4.45 -8.60 14.06
C LEU A 239 -4.17 -7.09 14.23
N THR A 240 -4.48 -6.27 13.24
CA THR A 240 -4.33 -4.80 13.29
C THR A 240 -5.04 -4.15 14.48
N ARG A 241 -6.09 -4.78 15.02
CA ARG A 241 -6.82 -4.29 16.20
C ARG A 241 -6.00 -4.40 17.49
N PHE A 242 -5.11 -5.40 17.57
CA PHE A 242 -4.29 -5.68 18.74
C PHE A 242 -2.92 -5.00 18.70
N VAL A 243 -2.53 -4.49 17.53
CA VAL A 243 -1.24 -3.82 17.34
C VAL A 243 -1.44 -2.30 17.49
N GLU A 244 -0.54 -1.68 18.27
CA GLU A 244 -0.53 -0.24 18.44
C GLU A 244 -0.11 0.47 17.15
N ALA A 245 -0.63 1.68 16.93
CA ALA A 245 -0.32 2.46 15.71
C ALA A 245 1.20 2.67 15.53
N GLN A 246 1.91 2.91 16.63
CA GLN A 246 3.37 3.09 16.64
C GLN A 246 4.11 1.84 16.16
N GLN A 247 3.72 0.66 16.65
CA GLN A 247 4.29 -0.62 16.25
C GLN A 247 4.03 -0.92 14.77
N LEU A 248 2.87 -0.50 14.26
CA LEU A 248 2.50 -0.67 12.86
C LEU A 248 3.30 0.26 11.93
N GLU A 249 3.51 1.52 12.33
CA GLU A 249 4.37 2.48 11.61
C GLU A 249 5.81 1.99 11.54
N THR A 250 6.38 1.61 12.69
CA THR A 250 7.76 1.12 12.79
C THR A 250 7.94 -0.23 12.08
N GLY A 251 6.98 -1.16 12.25
CA GLY A 251 7.01 -2.47 11.62
C GLY A 251 6.96 -2.38 10.09
N PHE A 252 6.12 -1.49 9.55
CA PHE A 252 6.12 -1.24 8.12
C PHE A 252 7.41 -0.59 7.62
N GLY A 253 7.98 0.37 8.36
CA GLY A 253 9.29 0.93 8.03
C GLY A 253 10.36 -0.15 7.88
N TYR A 254 10.51 -1.00 8.90
CA TYR A 254 11.47 -2.13 8.83
C TYR A 254 11.17 -3.09 7.68
N PHE A 255 9.91 -3.37 7.39
CA PHE A 255 9.52 -4.20 6.24
C PHE A 255 9.95 -3.58 4.90
N VAL A 256 9.77 -2.27 4.74
CA VAL A 256 10.20 -1.53 3.54
C VAL A 256 11.73 -1.57 3.41
N ILE A 257 12.48 -1.33 4.49
CA ILE A 257 13.95 -1.49 4.49
C ILE A 257 14.37 -2.90 4.08
N ALA A 258 13.73 -3.94 4.62
CA ALA A 258 14.08 -5.33 4.32
C ALA A 258 13.91 -5.63 2.82
N ILE A 259 12.82 -5.16 2.21
CA ILE A 259 12.61 -5.31 0.76
C ILE A 259 13.62 -4.49 -0.05
N ALA A 260 13.93 -3.26 0.38
CA ALA A 260 14.91 -2.41 -0.29
C ALA A 260 16.30 -3.07 -0.34
N ILE A 261 16.73 -3.66 0.78
CA ILE A 261 17.99 -4.41 0.88
C ILE A 261 17.94 -5.66 0.00
N PHE A 262 16.85 -6.44 0.06
CA PHE A 262 16.69 -7.63 -0.77
C PHE A 262 16.80 -7.31 -2.27
N MET A 263 16.19 -6.21 -2.71
CA MET A 263 16.27 -5.77 -4.10
C MET A 263 17.64 -5.22 -4.50
N LEU A 264 18.40 -4.63 -3.57
CA LEU A 264 19.81 -4.26 -3.81
C LEU A 264 20.70 -5.49 -4.01
N LEU A 265 20.47 -6.54 -3.23
CA LEU A 265 21.29 -7.76 -3.26
C LEU A 265 20.99 -8.64 -4.48
N LYS A 266 19.74 -8.61 -4.97
CA LYS A 266 19.29 -9.41 -6.11
C LYS A 266 19.27 -8.56 -7.39
N TRP A 267 20.44 -8.03 -7.73
CA TRP A 267 20.73 -7.27 -8.96
C TRP A 267 20.58 -8.14 -10.21
#